data_AF-A0A9D4INQ5-F1
#
_entry.id   AF-A0A9D4INQ5-F1
#
_cell.length_a   1.000
_cell.length_b   1.000
_cell.length_c   1.000
_cell.angle_alpha   90.00
_cell.angle_beta   90.00
_cell.angle_gamma   90.00
#
_symmetry.space_group_name_H-M   'P 1'
#
loop_
_entity.id
_entity.type
_entity.pdbx_description
1 polymer ?
#
loop_
_entity_poly.entity_id
_entity_poly.type
_entity_poly.pdbx_seq_one_letter_code
_entity_poly.pdbx_strand_id
1 'polypeptide(L)'
;MFAVPITTLKDRVMGRVDIDTLRSGPHTLFTLDQEECLASHLQTMAEVGYGYSRQETINFASGYAVNVGIKQKAQTLGIDWFYGFMSRWPEVLNYHMPCLLMPFPSTITLKN
;
A
#
# COMPACT_ATOMS: atom_id res chain seq x y z
N MET A 1 -36.05 10.75 1.94
CA MET A 1 -35.54 10.74 3.33
C MET A 1 -34.14 10.16 3.27
N PHE A 2 -33.10 10.93 3.56
CA PHE A 2 -31.73 10.43 3.52
C PHE A 2 -31.51 9.58 4.77
N ALA A 3 -31.21 8.28 4.61
CA ALA A 3 -31.01 7.32 5.69
C ALA A 3 -29.66 7.53 6.42
N VAL A 4 -29.39 8.78 6.78
CA VAL A 4 -28.15 9.23 7.40
C VAL A 4 -28.47 9.79 8.78
N PRO A 5 -27.81 9.33 9.85
CA PRO A 5 -27.99 9.87 11.18
C PRO A 5 -27.77 11.38 11.23
N ILE A 6 -28.61 12.09 12.01
CA ILE A 6 -28.51 13.55 12.20
C ILE A 6 -27.13 13.96 12.74
N THR A 7 -26.49 13.08 13.51
CA THR A 7 -25.13 13.27 14.04
C THR A 7 -24.09 13.39 12.92
N THR A 8 -24.14 12.51 11.92
CA THR A 8 -23.25 12.57 10.74
C THR A 8 -23.44 13.85 9.94
N LEU A 9 -24.68 14.35 9.83
CA LEU A 9 -24.95 15.65 9.21
C LEU A 9 -24.38 16.80 10.03
N LYS A 10 -24.54 16.79 11.36
CA LYS A 10 -23.95 17.80 12.24
C LYS A 10 -22.42 17.81 12.17
N ASP A 11 -21.77 16.66 12.13
CA ASP A 11 -20.31 16.59 12.07
C ASP A 11 -19.76 17.17 10.75
N ARG A 12 -20.47 17.00 9.63
CA ARG A 12 -20.14 17.64 8.35
C ARG A 12 -20.37 19.15 8.35
N VAL A 13 -21.50 19.60 8.91
CA VAL A 13 -21.81 21.05 9.03
C VAL A 13 -20.83 21.76 9.97
N MET A 14 -20.38 21.09 11.02
CA MET A 14 -19.40 21.61 11.99
C MET A 14 -17.94 21.47 11.51
N GLY A 15 -17.72 20.96 10.29
CA GLY A 15 -16.38 20.79 9.71
C GLY A 15 -15.49 19.75 10.40
N ARG A 16 -16.07 18.86 11.21
CA ARG A 16 -15.35 17.76 11.87
C ARG A 16 -15.01 16.62 10.91
N VAL A 17 -15.84 16.49 9.87
CA VAL A 17 -15.63 15.58 8.74
C VAL A 17 -15.76 16.42 7.49
N ASP A 18 -14.73 16.40 6.64
CA ASP A 18 -14.77 17.12 5.38
C ASP A 18 -15.93 16.61 4.52
N ILE A 19 -16.62 17.53 3.84
CA ILE A 19 -17.86 17.26 3.09
C ILE A 19 -17.60 16.23 1.97
N ASP A 20 -16.38 16.23 1.42
CA ASP A 20 -15.94 15.34 0.34
C ASP A 20 -15.27 14.05 0.86
N THR A 21 -15.29 13.81 2.18
CA THR A 21 -14.78 12.56 2.76
C THR A 21 -15.70 11.38 2.40
N LEU A 22 -15.38 10.73 1.28
CA LEU A 22 -16.12 9.58 0.72
C LEU A 22 -15.61 8.22 1.23
N ARG A 23 -14.51 8.17 1.98
CA ARG A 23 -13.96 6.91 2.52
C ARG A 23 -13.83 6.95 4.03
N SER A 24 -14.25 5.86 4.67
CA SER A 24 -14.00 5.60 6.09
C SER A 24 -12.64 4.90 6.23
N GLY A 25 -11.69 5.52 6.92
CA GLY A 25 -10.39 4.91 7.22
C GLY A 25 -9.29 5.95 7.45
N PRO A 26 -8.19 5.57 8.13
CA PRO A 26 -7.05 6.45 8.31
C PRO A 26 -6.44 6.83 6.96
N HIS A 27 -5.98 8.07 6.85
CA HIS A 27 -5.26 8.56 5.67
C HIS A 27 -4.06 7.64 5.37
N THR A 28 -3.86 7.34 4.09
CA THR A 28 -2.66 6.63 3.62
C THR A 28 -1.43 7.42 4.06
N LEU A 29 -0.37 6.70 4.47
CA LEU A 29 0.87 7.35 4.94
C LEU A 29 1.52 8.22 3.87
N PHE A 30 1.33 7.88 2.60
CA PHE A 30 1.79 8.64 1.44
C PHE A 30 0.60 9.24 0.69
N THR A 31 0.83 10.36 0.00
CA THR A 31 -0.09 10.87 -1.01
C THR A 31 -0.06 9.98 -2.26
N LEU A 32 -1.09 10.08 -3.11
CA LEU A 32 -1.16 9.27 -4.35
C LEU A 32 0.07 9.49 -5.24
N ASP A 33 0.49 10.74 -5.46
CA ASP A 33 1.66 11.09 -6.26
C ASP A 33 2.97 10.46 -5.72
N GLN A 34 3.07 10.37 -4.39
CA GLN A 34 4.23 9.74 -3.73
C GLN A 34 4.22 8.23 -3.89
N GLU A 35 3.04 7.60 -3.80
CA GLU A 35 2.90 6.16 -4.06
C GLU A 35 3.16 5.83 -5.53
N GLU A 36 2.72 6.67 -6.46
CA GLU A 36 2.98 6.51 -7.91
C GLU A 36 4.48 6.56 -8.21
N CYS A 37 5.21 7.51 -7.62
CA CYS A 37 6.67 7.60 -7.77
C CYS A 37 7.37 6.33 -7.26
N LEU A 38 6.95 5.80 -6.11
CA LEU A 38 7.46 4.53 -5.58
C LEU A 38 7.12 3.36 -6.50
N ALA A 39 5.88 3.28 -7.01
CA ALA A 39 5.43 2.23 -7.92
C ALA A 39 6.22 2.23 -9.23
N SER A 40 6.40 3.41 -9.85
CA SER A 40 7.19 3.58 -11.07
C SER A 40 8.65 3.17 -10.88
N HIS A 41 9.26 3.50 -9.74
CA HIS A 41 10.61 3.07 -9.43
C HIS A 41 10.72 1.54 -9.32
N LEU A 42 9.80 0.89 -8.60
CA LEU A 42 9.76 -0.57 -8.47
C LEU A 42 9.55 -1.26 -9.81
N GLN A 43 8.71 -0.69 -10.68
CA GLN A 43 8.49 -1.21 -12.04
C GLN A 43 9.76 -1.10 -12.89
N THR A 44 10.40 0.07 -12.91
CA THR A 44 11.65 0.28 -13.66
C THR A 44 12.74 -0.69 -13.21
N MET A 45 12.89 -0.89 -11.90
CA MET A 45 13.89 -1.82 -11.37
C MET A 45 13.57 -3.28 -11.71
N ALA A 46 12.28 -3.64 -11.73
CA ALA A 46 11.85 -4.96 -12.17
C ALA A 46 12.16 -5.20 -13.67
N GLU A 47 11.99 -4.19 -14.52
CA GLU A 47 12.35 -4.26 -15.96
C GLU A 47 13.86 -4.48 -16.18
N VAL A 48 14.70 -3.92 -15.30
CA VAL A 48 16.16 -4.10 -15.31
C VAL A 48 16.56 -5.46 -14.72
N GLY A 49 15.60 -6.27 -14.23
CA GLY A 49 15.83 -7.59 -13.66
C GLY A 49 16.15 -7.57 -12.16
N TYR A 50 16.00 -6.43 -11.49
CA TYR A 50 16.14 -6.30 -10.04
C TYR A 50 14.77 -6.47 -9.36
N GLY A 51 14.52 -7.68 -8.86
CA GLY A 51 13.39 -7.95 -7.98
C GLY A 51 13.66 -7.47 -6.56
N TYR A 52 12.79 -6.62 -6.02
CA TYR A 52 12.83 -6.28 -4.60
C TYR A 52 12.12 -7.37 -3.80
N SER A 53 12.60 -7.67 -2.60
CA SER A 53 11.85 -8.44 -1.62
C SER A 53 10.86 -7.54 -0.89
N ARG A 54 9.91 -8.16 -0.16
CA ARG A 54 8.98 -7.45 0.72
C ARG A 54 9.72 -6.54 1.71
N GLN A 55 10.77 -7.07 2.33
CA GLN A 55 11.54 -6.33 3.33
C GLN A 55 12.31 -5.16 2.71
N GLU A 56 12.90 -5.35 1.53
CA GLU A 56 13.62 -4.28 0.83
C GLU A 56 12.67 -3.18 0.36
N THR A 57 11.47 -3.54 -0.11
CA THR A 57 10.43 -2.57 -0.47
C THR A 57 10.01 -1.73 0.74
N ILE A 58 9.81 -2.37 1.90
CA ILE A 58 9.50 -1.69 3.16
C ILE A 58 10.65 -0.77 3.59
N ASN A 59 11.90 -1.23 3.49
CA ASN A 59 13.08 -0.43 3.84
C ASN A 59 13.24 0.77 2.91
N PHE A 60 13.05 0.57 1.60
CA PHE A 60 13.11 1.62 0.59
C PHE A 60 12.03 2.67 0.82
N ALA A 61 10.78 2.25 0.99
CA ALA A 61 9.68 3.15 1.29
C ALA A 61 9.87 3.86 2.64
N SER A 62 10.48 3.22 3.64
CA SER A 62 10.81 3.85 4.91
C SER A 62 11.86 4.95 4.73
N GLY A 63 12.89 4.71 3.93
CA GLY A 63 13.88 5.74 3.56
C GLY A 63 13.25 6.90 2.79
N TYR A 64 12.34 6.59 1.86
CA TYR A 64 11.57 7.60 1.14
C TYR A 64 10.68 8.44 2.07
N ALA A 65 9.99 7.82 3.03
CA ALA A 65 9.17 8.52 4.03
C ALA A 65 9.98 9.51 4.88
N VAL A 66 11.24 9.18 5.19
CA VAL A 66 12.16 10.08 5.90
C VAL A 66 12.58 11.23 5.01
N ASN A 67 12.87 10.97 3.74
CA ASN A 67 13.27 12.01 2.78
C ASN A 67 12.15 13.02 2.50
N VAL A 68 10.90 12.57 2.47
CA VAL A 68 9.72 13.43 2.31
C VAL A 68 9.37 14.17 3.61
N GLY A 69 9.91 13.74 4.76
CA GLY A 69 9.66 14.35 6.06
C GLY A 69 8.37 13.91 6.75
N ILE A 70 7.72 12.85 6.25
CA ILE A 70 6.47 12.30 6.83
C ILE A 70 6.76 11.53 8.11
N LYS A 71 7.92 10.88 8.20
CA LYS A 71 8.35 10.11 9.38
C LYS A 71 9.73 10.54 9.85
N GLN A 72 9.95 10.40 11.16
CA GLN A 72 11.28 10.50 11.75
C GLN A 72 12.11 9.25 11.43
N LYS A 73 13.43 9.43 11.30
CA LYS A 73 14.42 8.44 10.83
C LYS A 73 14.41 7.07 11.53
N ALA A 74 13.79 6.98 12.71
CA ALA A 74 13.71 5.77 13.52
C ALA A 74 12.51 4.86 13.20
N GLN A 75 11.51 5.32 12.43
CA GLN A 75 10.27 4.58 12.25
C GLN A 75 10.17 3.90 10.89
N THR A 76 10.38 2.58 10.87
CA THR A 76 10.13 1.75 9.68
C THR A 76 8.63 1.66 9.40
N LEU A 77 8.29 1.44 8.13
CA LEU A 77 6.94 1.10 7.71
C LEU A 77 6.62 -0.34 8.13
N GLY A 78 5.38 -0.56 8.57
CA GLY A 78 4.91 -1.88 8.93
C GLY A 78 4.60 -2.73 7.70
N ILE A 79 4.53 -4.05 7.91
CA ILE A 79 4.08 -5.00 6.89
C ILE A 79 2.63 -4.70 6.45
N ASP A 80 1.80 -4.16 7.35
CA ASP A 80 0.42 -3.76 7.03
C ASP A 80 0.37 -2.67 5.95
N TRP A 81 1.32 -1.74 5.98
CA TRP A 81 1.44 -0.72 4.94
C TRP A 81 1.76 -1.37 3.59
N PHE A 82 2.68 -2.35 3.57
CA PHE A 82 3.06 -3.04 2.34
C PHE A 82 1.87 -3.75 1.69
N TYR A 83 1.06 -4.47 2.47
CA TYR A 83 -0.15 -5.11 1.93
C TYR A 83 -1.19 -4.09 1.45
N GLY A 84 -1.36 -2.98 2.17
CA GLY A 84 -2.22 -1.88 1.73
C GLY A 84 -1.73 -1.25 0.42
N PHE A 85 -0.43 -1.04 0.28
CA PHE A 85 0.21 -0.51 -0.93
C PHE A 85 0.04 -1.47 -2.11
N MET A 86 0.32 -2.76 -1.92
CA MET A 86 0.12 -3.78 -2.94
C MET A 86 -1.35 -3.94 -3.36
N SER A 87 -2.30 -3.74 -2.44
CA SER A 87 -3.73 -3.74 -2.78
C SER A 87 -4.15 -2.51 -3.60
N ARG A 88 -3.43 -1.39 -3.50
CA ARG A 88 -3.70 -0.17 -4.28
C ARG A 88 -3.03 -0.18 -5.65
N TRP A 89 -1.85 -0.81 -5.74
CA TRP A 89 -1.03 -0.87 -6.94
C TRP A 89 -0.81 -2.33 -7.38
N PRO A 90 -1.87 -3.02 -7.86
CA PRO A 90 -1.76 -4.41 -8.28
C PRO A 90 -0.87 -4.60 -9.51
N GLU A 91 -0.61 -3.55 -10.31
CA GLU A 91 0.32 -3.65 -11.44
C GLU A 91 1.76 -3.90 -10.99
N VAL A 92 2.19 -3.32 -9.87
CA VAL A 92 3.55 -3.53 -9.33
C VAL A 92 3.76 -5.00 -8.96
N LEU A 93 2.73 -5.69 -8.47
CA LEU A 93 2.78 -7.13 -8.17
C LEU A 93 3.11 -7.97 -9.40
N ASN A 94 2.60 -7.59 -10.59
CA ASN A 94 2.81 -8.35 -11.82
C ASN A 94 4.28 -8.30 -12.29
N TYR A 95 4.97 -7.19 -12.06
CA TYR A 95 6.39 -7.05 -12.41
C TYR A 95 7.33 -7.57 -11.31
N HIS A 96 6.91 -7.43 -10.05
CA HIS A 96 7.73 -7.73 -8.87
C HIS A 96 7.78 -9.23 -8.51
N MET A 97 6.84 -10.05 -9.01
CA MET A 97 6.69 -11.46 -8.56
C MET A 97 6.61 -12.50 -9.69
N PRO A 98 7.73 -12.82 -10.37
CA PRO A 98 7.85 -14.11 -11.05
C PRO A 98 7.98 -15.29 -10.06
N CYS A 99 8.37 -15.07 -8.79
CA CYS A 99 8.64 -16.15 -7.83
C CYS A 99 7.46 -16.56 -6.92
N LEU A 100 6.44 -15.73 -6.69
CA LEU A 100 5.26 -16.10 -5.88
C LEU A 100 4.06 -16.60 -6.71
N LEU A 101 4.19 -16.63 -8.04
CA LEU A 101 3.25 -17.29 -8.95
C LEU A 101 3.69 -18.73 -9.33
N MET A 102 4.57 -19.36 -8.55
CA MET A 102 4.56 -20.82 -8.54
C MET A 102 3.35 -21.28 -7.72
N PRO A 103 2.45 -22.10 -8.28
CA PRO A 103 1.41 -22.72 -7.48
C PRO A 103 2.10 -23.50 -6.36
N PHE A 104 1.60 -23.36 -5.14
CA PHE A 104 1.95 -24.28 -4.05
C PHE A 104 1.95 -25.71 -4.62
N PRO A 105 3.02 -26.50 -4.46
CA PRO A 105 2.98 -27.89 -4.87
C PRO A 105 1.93 -28.56 -4.00
N SER A 106 0.77 -28.80 -4.61
CA SER A 106 -0.27 -29.62 -3.98
C SER A 106 0.36 -30.98 -3.77
N THR A 107 0.37 -31.40 -2.51
CA THR A 107 0.81 -32.68 -1.99
C THR A 107 0.77 -33.81 -3.03
N ILE A 108 1.94 -34.25 -3.50
CA ILE A 108 2.05 -35.51 -4.21
C ILE A 108 1.77 -36.60 -3.17
N THR A 109 0.56 -37.14 -3.22
CA THR A 109 0.20 -38.39 -2.55
C THR A 109 1.01 -39.50 -3.22
N LEU A 110 2.03 -39.99 -2.52
CA LEU A 110 2.66 -41.27 -2.81
C LEU A 110 1.61 -42.37 -2.58
N LYS A 111 1.02 -42.84 -3.68
CA LYS A 111 0.28 -44.10 -3.73
C LYS A 111 1.31 -45.22 -3.71
N ASN A 112 1.31 -45.97 -2.61
CA ASN A 112 1.97 -47.27 -2.50
C ASN A 112 1.04 -48.37 -3.03
#